data_AF-A0A7S0FC35-F1
#
_entry.id   AF-A0A7S0FC35-F1
#
_cell.length_a   1.000
_cell.length_b   1.000
_cell.length_c   1.000
_cell.angle_alpha   90.00
_cell.angle_beta   90.00
_cell.angle_gamma   90.00
#
_symmetry.space_group_name_H-M   'P 1'
#
loop_
_entity.id
_entity.type
_entity.pdbx_description
1 polymer ?
#
loop_
_entity_poly.entity_id
_entity_poly.type
_entity_poly.pdbx_seq_one_letter_code
_entity_poly.pdbx_strand_id
1 'polypeptide(L)'
;KQTVAWLAHLVPYLWSLKRNIEHATGWSILDPLEPVLAACFAGCLLTWFASLVGVGEFRGYGTTIIFGLALFRVHALGSFKAKLDKFAAENEKFRATNKELKSSVDNLHVQNSKLDSANRHLQASISSLDEVREAMQRYAEENNADIGHLMSSLKGSIAEQKKIQEQTQKIQEQTRKLTLEQERAMLMNLFMQFQNQDGELGLCREEFETLIDMLPEGSAARMRSGLRDFESADMDGGGTISIKEFRHWVRKVANMCLDELDGGAGDVEKPLKPLRLDMDSRV
;
A
#
# COMPACT_ATOMS: atom_id res chain seq x y z
N LYS A 1 -53.21 -6.91 43.73
CA LYS A 1 -52.25 -6.36 44.74
C LYS A 1 -51.04 -7.29 44.93
N GLN A 2 -51.22 -8.60 45.16
CA GLN A 2 -50.09 -9.55 45.30
C GLN A 2 -49.18 -9.64 44.04
N THR A 3 -49.74 -9.57 42.85
CA THR A 3 -48.97 -9.61 41.58
C THR A 3 -48.07 -8.38 41.36
N VAL A 4 -48.55 -7.19 41.73
CA VAL A 4 -47.79 -5.94 41.65
C VAL A 4 -46.62 -5.95 42.65
N ALA A 5 -46.84 -6.50 43.85
CA ALA A 5 -45.78 -6.69 44.83
C ALA A 5 -44.71 -7.67 44.33
N TRP A 6 -45.11 -8.73 43.62
CA TRP A 6 -44.17 -9.69 43.06
C TRP A 6 -43.31 -9.11 41.92
N LEU A 7 -43.92 -8.33 41.02
CA LEU A 7 -43.19 -7.62 39.96
C LEU A 7 -42.19 -6.60 40.53
N ALA A 8 -42.55 -5.87 41.58
CA ALA A 8 -41.66 -4.92 42.23
C ALA A 8 -40.40 -5.59 42.83
N HIS A 9 -40.48 -6.86 43.23
CA HIS A 9 -39.32 -7.62 43.71
C HIS A 9 -38.43 -8.20 42.60
N LEU A 10 -38.95 -8.35 41.38
CA LEU A 10 -38.19 -8.92 40.26
C LEU A 10 -37.30 -7.89 39.54
N VAL A 11 -37.73 -6.63 39.49
CA VAL A 11 -37.01 -5.54 38.81
C VAL A 11 -35.57 -5.37 39.33
N PRO A 12 -35.29 -5.34 40.65
CA PRO A 12 -33.93 -5.21 41.16
C PRO A 12 -33.04 -6.41 40.79
N TYR A 13 -33.63 -7.61 40.73
CA TYR A 13 -32.88 -8.84 40.43
C TYR A 13 -32.47 -8.88 38.95
N LEU A 14 -33.38 -8.51 38.05
CA LEU A 14 -33.09 -8.38 36.62
C LEU A 14 -32.06 -7.27 36.35
N TRP A 15 -32.13 -6.17 37.10
CA TRP A 15 -31.16 -5.08 36.97
C TRP A 15 -29.76 -5.47 37.45
N SER A 16 -29.68 -6.21 38.57
CA SER A 16 -28.41 -6.78 39.07
C SER A 16 -27.82 -7.80 38.08
N LEU A 17 -28.65 -8.69 37.53
CA LEU A 17 -28.22 -9.67 36.54
C LEU A 17 -27.66 -9.00 35.27
N LYS A 18 -28.34 -7.95 34.77
CA LYS A 18 -27.88 -7.15 33.64
C LYS A 18 -26.49 -6.55 33.91
N ARG A 19 -26.32 -5.91 35.07
CA ARG A 19 -25.05 -5.26 35.45
C ARG A 19 -23.89 -6.26 35.55
N ASN A 20 -24.15 -7.48 36.02
CA ASN A 20 -23.15 -8.53 36.07
C ASN A 20 -22.76 -9.04 34.67
N ILE A 21 -23.71 -9.16 33.75
CA ILE A 21 -23.43 -9.55 32.36
C ILE A 21 -22.64 -8.46 31.64
N GLU A 22 -22.99 -7.19 31.81
CA GLU A 22 -22.26 -6.04 31.25
C GLU A 22 -20.80 -6.03 31.74
N HIS A 23 -20.58 -6.25 33.05
CA HIS A 23 -19.23 -6.32 33.61
C HIS A 23 -18.42 -7.51 33.10
N ALA A 24 -19.06 -8.66 32.87
CA ALA A 24 -18.37 -9.87 32.44
C ALA A 24 -18.03 -9.87 30.95
N THR A 25 -18.89 -9.27 30.12
CA THR A 25 -18.78 -9.32 28.65
C THR A 25 -18.18 -8.06 28.03
N GLY A 26 -18.19 -6.93 28.75
CA GLY A 26 -17.72 -5.64 28.25
C GLY A 26 -18.62 -5.00 27.19
N TRP A 27 -19.78 -5.60 26.88
CA TRP A 27 -20.74 -5.09 25.91
C TRP A 27 -21.72 -4.15 26.61
N SER A 28 -21.34 -2.88 26.75
CA SER A 28 -22.27 -1.80 27.10
C SER A 28 -22.68 -1.09 25.81
N ILE A 29 -23.65 -1.68 25.12
CA ILE A 29 -24.45 -0.94 24.16
C ILE A 29 -25.87 -1.20 24.59
N LEU A 30 -26.56 -0.14 25.05
CA LEU A 30 -28.01 -0.12 25.06
C LEU A 30 -28.44 -0.53 23.65
N ASP A 31 -28.75 -1.82 23.45
CA ASP A 31 -29.46 -2.24 22.27
C ASP A 31 -30.83 -1.56 22.43
N PRO A 32 -31.18 -0.52 21.64
CA PRO A 32 -32.42 0.22 21.84
C PRO A 32 -33.65 -0.69 21.71
N LEU A 33 -33.45 -1.90 21.20
CA LEU A 33 -34.44 -2.97 21.16
C LEU A 33 -34.74 -3.63 22.51
N GLU A 34 -33.84 -3.60 23.49
CA GLU A 34 -34.08 -4.21 24.82
C GLU A 34 -35.32 -3.65 25.54
N PRO A 35 -35.49 -2.32 25.69
CA PRO A 35 -36.70 -1.77 26.30
C PRO A 35 -37.95 -2.08 25.46
N VAL A 36 -37.82 -2.15 24.14
CA VAL A 36 -38.93 -2.51 23.23
C VAL A 36 -39.34 -3.97 23.44
N LEU A 37 -38.39 -4.91 23.51
CA LEU A 37 -38.65 -6.32 23.77
C LEU A 37 -39.23 -6.55 25.16
N ALA A 38 -38.72 -5.84 26.18
CA ALA A 38 -39.26 -5.90 27.53
C ALA A 38 -40.71 -5.38 27.59
N ALA A 39 -41.01 -4.27 26.90
CA ALA A 39 -42.36 -3.72 26.78
C ALA A 39 -43.30 -4.67 26.01
N CYS A 40 -42.84 -5.27 24.90
CA CYS A 40 -43.60 -6.29 24.17
C CYS A 40 -43.88 -7.52 25.02
N PHE A 41 -42.90 -8.01 25.79
CA PHE A 41 -43.08 -9.15 26.69
C PHE A 41 -44.08 -8.84 27.82
N ALA A 42 -43.97 -7.67 28.45
CA ALA A 42 -44.93 -7.21 29.44
C ALA A 42 -46.35 -7.07 28.85
N GLY A 43 -46.47 -6.55 27.63
CA GLY A 43 -47.72 -6.49 26.88
C GLY A 43 -48.31 -7.88 26.63
N CYS A 44 -47.48 -8.86 26.23
CA CYS A 44 -47.90 -10.25 26.06
C CYS A 44 -48.40 -10.88 27.37
N LEU A 45 -47.68 -10.70 28.47
CA LEU A 45 -48.13 -11.17 29.79
C LEU A 45 -49.46 -10.53 30.20
N LEU A 46 -49.65 -9.23 29.94
CA LEU A 46 -50.90 -8.52 30.20
C LEU A 46 -52.05 -9.07 29.34
N THR A 47 -51.84 -9.29 28.04
CA THR A 47 -52.87 -9.90 27.17
C THR A 47 -53.20 -11.33 27.57
N TRP A 48 -52.22 -12.12 28.00
CA TRP A 48 -52.44 -13.46 28.52
C TRP A 48 -53.26 -13.43 29.82
N PHE A 49 -52.96 -12.50 30.73
CA PHE A 49 -53.70 -12.31 31.97
C PHE A 49 -55.13 -11.83 31.73
N ALA A 50 -55.34 -10.91 30.77
CA ALA A 50 -56.66 -10.45 30.38
C ALA A 50 -57.53 -11.58 29.78
N SER A 51 -56.90 -12.49 29.03
CA SER A 51 -57.56 -13.70 28.51
C SER A 51 -58.00 -14.66 29.63
N LEU A 52 -57.21 -14.80 30.71
CA LEU A 52 -57.57 -15.59 31.89
C LEU A 52 -58.78 -15.05 32.66
N VAL A 53 -58.99 -13.73 32.64
CA VAL A 53 -60.13 -13.06 33.31
C VAL A 53 -61.40 -13.10 32.44
N GLY A 54 -61.33 -13.64 31.21
CA GLY A 54 -62.50 -13.81 30.33
C GLY A 54 -62.92 -12.54 29.59
N VAL A 55 -62.03 -11.54 29.51
CA VAL A 55 -62.37 -10.19 28.97
C VAL A 55 -62.21 -10.09 27.44
N GLY A 56 -61.87 -11.18 26.73
CA GLY A 56 -61.92 -11.21 25.27
C GLY A 56 -61.17 -12.36 24.61
N GLU A 57 -61.54 -12.68 23.37
CA GLU A 57 -61.00 -13.77 22.54
C GLU A 57 -59.64 -13.46 21.88
N PHE A 58 -58.88 -12.49 22.41
CA PHE A 58 -57.59 -12.04 21.83
C PHE A 58 -56.41 -13.00 22.13
N ARG A 59 -56.60 -14.30 21.86
CA ARG A 59 -55.57 -15.33 22.06
C ARG A 59 -54.64 -15.39 20.83
N GLY A 60 -53.40 -14.91 20.98
CA GLY A 60 -52.27 -15.31 20.10
C GLY A 60 -51.60 -14.22 19.27
N TYR A 61 -52.19 -13.03 19.11
CA TYR A 61 -51.56 -11.96 18.31
C TYR A 61 -50.22 -11.49 18.90
N GLY A 62 -50.15 -11.32 20.22
CA GLY A 62 -48.92 -10.91 20.89
C GLY A 62 -47.77 -11.90 20.71
N THR A 63 -48.04 -13.21 20.78
CA THR A 63 -47.00 -14.23 20.60
C THR A 63 -46.48 -14.27 19.16
N THR A 64 -47.34 -14.03 18.16
CA THR A 64 -46.89 -13.95 16.76
C THR A 64 -45.99 -12.75 16.49
N ILE A 65 -46.29 -11.58 17.08
CA ILE A 65 -45.45 -10.38 16.94
C ILE A 65 -44.08 -10.57 17.60
N ILE A 66 -44.05 -11.12 18.81
CA ILE A 66 -42.78 -11.43 19.50
C ILE A 66 -41.94 -12.41 18.68
N PHE A 67 -42.57 -13.47 18.15
CA PHE A 67 -41.86 -14.45 17.34
C PHE A 67 -41.30 -13.84 16.05
N GLY A 68 -42.09 -12.98 15.37
CA GLY A 68 -41.62 -12.24 14.20
C GLY A 68 -40.43 -11.32 14.49
N LEU A 69 -40.46 -10.58 15.60
CA LEU A 69 -39.34 -9.74 16.04
C LEU A 69 -38.10 -10.56 16.39
N ALA A 70 -38.26 -11.71 17.04
CA ALA A 70 -37.17 -12.62 17.34
C ALA A 70 -36.52 -13.16 16.07
N LEU A 71 -37.31 -13.61 15.08
CA LEU A 71 -36.80 -14.07 13.79
C LEU A 71 -36.10 -12.95 13.02
N PHE A 72 -36.66 -11.75 12.98
CA PHE A 72 -36.02 -10.59 12.36
C PHE A 72 -34.67 -10.27 13.01
N ARG A 73 -34.60 -10.31 14.34
CA ARG A 73 -33.34 -10.09 15.07
C ARG A 73 -32.30 -11.15 14.74
N VAL A 74 -32.68 -12.43 14.71
CA VAL A 74 -31.77 -13.52 14.32
C VAL A 74 -31.25 -13.32 12.89
N HIS A 75 -32.12 -12.89 11.97
CA HIS A 75 -31.72 -12.60 10.60
C HIS A 75 -30.77 -11.39 10.51
N ALA A 76 -31.09 -10.30 11.21
CA ALA A 76 -30.25 -9.10 11.27
C ALA A 76 -28.87 -9.43 11.86
N LEU A 77 -28.81 -10.13 13.00
CA LEU A 77 -27.56 -10.57 13.62
C LEU A 77 -26.77 -11.52 12.71
N GLY A 78 -27.44 -12.40 11.97
CA GLY A 78 -26.81 -13.26 10.97
C GLY A 78 -26.14 -12.44 9.85
N SER A 79 -26.81 -11.40 9.35
CA SER A 79 -26.25 -10.50 8.33
C SER A 79 -25.06 -9.70 8.86
N PHE A 80 -25.11 -9.23 10.11
CA PHE A 80 -24.00 -8.53 10.74
C PHE A 80 -22.82 -9.45 10.98
N LYS A 81 -23.06 -10.70 11.41
CA LYS A 81 -22.01 -11.71 11.55
C LYS A 81 -21.30 -11.94 10.22
N ALA A 82 -22.05 -12.13 9.13
CA ALA A 82 -21.45 -12.31 7.80
C ALA A 82 -20.60 -11.11 7.36
N LYS A 83 -21.04 -9.88 7.64
CA LYS A 83 -20.24 -8.67 7.39
C LYS A 83 -18.99 -8.61 8.27
N LEU A 84 -19.10 -8.99 9.54
CA LEU A 84 -17.98 -9.02 10.49
C LEU A 84 -16.94 -10.07 10.09
N ASP A 85 -17.38 -11.24 9.64
CA ASP A 85 -16.51 -12.30 9.10
C ASP A 85 -15.81 -11.84 7.82
N LYS A 86 -16.52 -11.12 6.93
CA LYS A 86 -15.92 -10.52 5.73
C LYS A 86 -14.84 -9.48 6.10
N PHE A 87 -15.13 -8.59 7.04
CA PHE A 87 -14.15 -7.62 7.53
C PHE A 87 -12.96 -8.29 8.21
N ALA A 88 -13.17 -9.36 8.97
CA ALA A 88 -12.09 -10.12 9.59
C ALA A 88 -11.16 -10.73 8.52
N ALA A 89 -11.72 -11.32 7.46
CA ALA A 89 -10.96 -11.88 6.35
C ALA A 89 -10.20 -10.80 5.54
N GLU A 90 -10.81 -9.63 5.30
CA GLU A 90 -10.13 -8.50 4.67
C GLU A 90 -8.98 -7.96 5.54
N ASN A 91 -9.19 -7.85 6.85
CA ASN A 91 -8.17 -7.40 7.79
C ASN A 91 -6.99 -8.40 7.85
N GLU A 92 -7.25 -9.70 7.73
CA GLU A 92 -6.18 -10.71 7.61
C GLU A 92 -5.37 -10.53 6.31
N LYS A 93 -6.02 -10.25 5.18
CA LYS A 93 -5.33 -9.92 3.92
C LYS A 93 -4.49 -8.64 4.04
N PHE A 94 -5.01 -7.60 4.71
CA PHE A 94 -4.25 -6.38 4.99
C PHE A 94 -3.04 -6.64 5.87
N ARG A 95 -3.15 -7.54 6.86
CA ARG A 95 -1.99 -7.94 7.69
C ARG A 95 -0.95 -8.70 6.88
N ALA A 96 -1.37 -9.59 5.98
CA ALA A 96 -0.46 -10.33 5.12
C ALA A 96 0.31 -9.41 4.15
N THR A 97 -0.41 -8.50 3.48
CA THR A 97 0.20 -7.50 2.58
C THR A 97 1.12 -6.52 3.32
N ASN A 98 0.74 -6.06 4.52
CA ASN A 98 1.62 -5.24 5.35
C ASN A 98 2.91 -5.98 5.76
N LYS A 99 2.83 -7.29 6.01
CA LYS A 99 4.01 -8.11 6.32
C LYS A 99 4.94 -8.22 5.11
N GLU A 100 4.39 -8.42 3.92
CA GLU A 100 5.15 -8.46 2.67
C GLU A 100 5.80 -7.10 2.37
N LEU A 101 5.04 -6.00 2.48
CA LEU A 101 5.55 -4.65 2.29
C LEU A 101 6.70 -4.35 3.28
N LYS A 102 6.55 -4.72 4.56
CA LYS A 102 7.60 -4.57 5.55
C LYS A 102 8.88 -5.33 5.16
N SER A 103 8.75 -6.57 4.68
CA SER A 103 9.90 -7.35 4.22
C SER A 103 10.59 -6.73 3.00
N SER A 104 9.83 -6.10 2.10
CA SER A 104 10.35 -5.38 0.94
C SER A 104 11.11 -4.12 1.36
N VAL A 105 10.56 -3.36 2.31
CA VAL A 105 11.22 -2.19 2.90
C VAL A 105 12.53 -2.58 3.61
N ASP A 106 12.51 -3.66 4.40
CA ASP A 106 13.72 -4.16 5.06
C ASP A 106 14.80 -4.56 4.05
N ASN A 107 14.42 -5.22 2.94
CA ASN A 107 15.34 -5.58 1.87
C ASN A 107 15.92 -4.33 1.16
N LEU A 108 15.09 -3.33 0.88
CA LEU A 108 15.55 -2.04 0.34
C LEU A 108 16.53 -1.35 1.30
N HIS A 109 16.30 -1.42 2.60
CA HIS A 109 17.21 -0.84 3.59
C HIS A 109 18.57 -1.55 3.62
N VAL A 110 18.57 -2.88 3.48
CA VAL A 110 19.80 -3.68 3.32
C VAL A 110 20.53 -3.36 2.02
N GLN A 111 19.82 -3.14 0.92
CA GLN A 111 20.44 -2.73 -0.34
C GLN A 111 21.02 -1.32 -0.25
N ASN A 112 20.31 -0.38 0.38
CA ASN A 112 20.77 0.98 0.56
C ASN A 112 22.02 1.06 1.46
N SER A 113 22.08 0.24 2.53
CA SER A 113 23.28 0.15 3.36
C SER A 113 24.48 -0.46 2.63
N LYS A 114 24.25 -1.42 1.71
CA LYS A 114 25.30 -1.93 0.81
C LYS A 114 25.78 -0.87 -0.18
N LEU A 115 24.88 -0.03 -0.70
CA LEU A 115 25.25 1.09 -1.56
C LEU A 115 26.05 2.14 -0.79
N ASP A 116 25.65 2.47 0.44
CA ASP A 116 26.40 3.41 1.28
C ASP A 116 27.80 2.90 1.62
N SER A 117 27.95 1.60 1.93
CA SER A 117 29.27 1.02 2.16
C SER A 117 30.13 0.98 0.89
N ALA A 118 29.54 0.68 -0.27
CA ALA A 118 30.23 0.75 -1.56
C ALA A 118 30.66 2.19 -1.90
N ASN A 119 29.82 3.19 -1.65
CA ASN A 119 30.14 4.60 -1.84
C ASN A 119 31.28 5.05 -0.92
N ARG A 120 31.25 4.67 0.36
CA ARG A 120 32.37 4.95 1.28
C ARG A 120 33.66 4.28 0.84
N HIS A 121 33.56 3.05 0.32
CA HIS A 121 34.72 2.35 -0.23
C HIS A 121 35.28 3.09 -1.45
N LEU A 122 34.44 3.51 -2.38
CA LEU A 122 34.83 4.33 -3.52
C LEU A 122 35.47 5.66 -3.09
N GLN A 123 34.89 6.33 -2.10
CA GLN A 123 35.44 7.58 -1.58
C GLN A 123 36.82 7.36 -0.94
N ALA A 124 37.01 6.26 -0.21
CA ALA A 124 38.30 5.86 0.33
C ALA A 124 39.31 5.49 -0.77
N SER A 125 38.88 4.83 -1.85
CA SER A 125 39.71 4.54 -3.01
C SER A 125 40.09 5.80 -3.80
N ILE A 126 39.22 6.81 -3.84
CA ILE A 126 39.53 8.11 -4.45
C ILE A 126 40.57 8.85 -3.59
N SER A 127 40.40 8.89 -2.27
CA SER A 127 41.40 9.51 -1.39
C SER A 127 42.75 8.80 -1.45
N SER A 128 42.77 7.47 -1.55
CA SER A 128 44.03 6.74 -1.70
C SER A 128 44.67 6.96 -3.08
N LEU A 129 43.88 7.19 -4.14
CA LEU A 129 44.40 7.60 -5.44
C LEU A 129 45.02 8.99 -5.42
N ASP A 130 44.47 9.93 -4.65
CA ASP A 130 45.09 11.25 -4.45
C ASP A 130 46.43 11.13 -3.71
N GLU A 131 46.51 10.28 -2.68
CA GLU A 131 47.77 9.97 -1.99
C GLU A 131 48.78 9.30 -2.92
N VAL A 132 48.34 8.34 -3.74
CA VAL A 132 49.20 7.69 -4.75
C VAL A 132 49.67 8.69 -5.78
N ARG A 133 48.81 9.60 -6.24
CA ARG A 133 49.16 10.67 -7.17
C ARG A 133 50.23 11.58 -6.56
N GLU A 134 50.06 12.01 -5.31
CA GLU A 134 51.01 12.88 -4.63
C GLU A 134 52.36 12.18 -4.41
N ALA A 135 52.33 10.90 -3.99
CA ALA A 135 53.53 10.07 -3.86
C ALA A 135 54.23 9.85 -5.20
N MET A 136 53.47 9.57 -6.27
CA MET A 136 53.98 9.37 -7.63
C MET A 136 54.61 10.65 -8.17
N GLN A 137 54.06 11.81 -7.83
CA GLN A 137 54.64 13.11 -8.20
C GLN A 137 55.97 13.34 -7.48
N ARG A 138 56.06 13.10 -6.16
CA ARG A 138 57.34 13.17 -5.42
C ARG A 138 58.37 12.15 -5.92
N TYR A 139 57.95 10.93 -6.22
CA TYR A 139 58.84 9.86 -6.68
C TYR A 139 59.36 10.08 -8.11
N ALA A 140 58.54 10.69 -8.98
CA ALA A 140 58.95 11.10 -10.32
C ALA A 140 59.97 12.24 -10.27
N GLU A 141 59.80 13.18 -9.34
CA GLU A 141 60.78 14.24 -9.06
C GLU A 141 62.12 13.69 -8.53
N GLU A 142 62.08 12.61 -7.73
CA GLU A 142 63.29 12.05 -7.10
C GLU A 142 64.04 10.97 -7.92
N ASN A 143 63.34 10.09 -8.64
CA ASN A 143 63.96 8.81 -9.06
C ASN A 143 64.02 8.52 -10.56
N ASN A 144 63.44 9.33 -11.44
CA ASN A 144 63.59 9.31 -12.91
C ASN A 144 63.52 7.93 -13.67
N ALA A 145 63.21 6.79 -13.03
CA ALA A 145 63.45 5.47 -13.64
C ALA A 145 62.51 4.31 -13.25
N ASP A 146 61.80 4.30 -12.10
CA ASP A 146 60.95 3.14 -11.72
C ASP A 146 59.43 3.38 -11.85
N ILE A 147 59.04 4.03 -12.95
CA ILE A 147 57.64 4.32 -13.32
C ILE A 147 56.86 3.03 -13.67
N GLY A 148 57.56 1.96 -14.04
CA GLY A 148 56.95 0.72 -14.54
C GLY A 148 56.08 -0.01 -13.52
N HIS A 149 56.58 -0.19 -12.30
CA HIS A 149 55.83 -0.86 -11.23
C HIS A 149 54.60 -0.03 -10.79
N LEU A 150 54.75 1.28 -10.72
CA LEU A 150 53.69 2.21 -10.35
C LEU A 150 52.57 2.25 -11.41
N MET A 151 52.93 2.27 -12.70
CA MET A 151 51.96 2.13 -13.79
C MET A 151 51.23 0.79 -13.78
N SER A 152 51.89 -0.30 -13.35
CA SER A 152 51.25 -1.61 -13.20
C SER A 152 50.18 -1.59 -12.08
N SER A 153 50.52 -1.02 -10.92
CA SER A 153 49.57 -0.85 -9.80
C SER A 153 48.38 0.05 -10.18
N LEU A 154 48.67 1.18 -10.85
CA LEU A 154 47.64 2.12 -11.30
C LEU A 154 46.69 1.46 -12.33
N LYS A 155 47.22 0.67 -13.26
CA LYS A 155 46.41 -0.12 -14.20
C LYS A 155 45.50 -1.12 -13.47
N GLY A 156 45.99 -1.74 -12.40
CA GLY A 156 45.18 -2.61 -11.53
C GLY A 156 44.00 -1.86 -10.89
N SER A 157 44.27 -0.70 -10.29
CA SER A 157 43.25 0.14 -9.65
C SER A 157 42.21 0.68 -10.66
N ILE A 158 42.64 1.11 -11.84
CA ILE A 158 41.74 1.56 -12.92
C ILE A 158 40.83 0.42 -13.40
N ALA A 159 41.36 -0.80 -13.54
CA ALA A 159 40.56 -1.96 -13.91
C ALA A 159 39.50 -2.30 -12.84
N GLU A 160 39.85 -2.15 -11.56
CA GLU A 160 38.93 -2.34 -10.44
C GLU A 160 37.84 -1.26 -10.39
N GLN A 161 38.20 0.02 -10.54
CA GLN A 161 37.24 1.11 -10.63
C GLN A 161 36.27 0.94 -11.80
N LYS A 162 36.77 0.54 -12.96
CA LYS A 162 35.93 0.25 -14.12
C LYS A 162 34.91 -0.84 -13.81
N LYS A 163 35.33 -1.90 -13.11
CA LYS A 163 34.42 -2.98 -12.67
C LYS A 163 33.37 -2.48 -11.69
N ILE A 164 33.72 -1.60 -10.75
CA ILE A 164 32.75 -1.01 -9.80
C ILE A 164 31.76 -0.11 -10.54
N GLN A 165 32.22 0.66 -11.53
CA GLN A 165 31.35 1.50 -12.36
C GLN A 165 30.33 0.63 -13.13
N GLU A 166 30.78 -0.45 -13.76
CA GLU A 166 29.90 -1.42 -14.45
C GLU A 166 28.89 -2.07 -13.48
N GLN A 167 29.31 -2.41 -12.27
CA GLN A 167 28.40 -2.95 -11.25
C GLN A 167 27.38 -1.91 -10.77
N THR A 168 27.80 -0.67 -10.60
CA THR A 168 26.94 0.44 -10.17
C THR A 168 25.85 0.72 -11.22
N GLN A 169 26.23 0.73 -12.51
CA GLN A 169 25.27 0.86 -13.62
C GLN A 169 24.24 -0.27 -13.59
N LYS A 170 24.67 -1.53 -13.42
CA LYS A 170 23.74 -2.67 -13.29
C LYS A 170 22.79 -2.54 -12.11
N ILE A 171 23.27 -2.06 -10.96
CA ILE A 171 22.42 -1.85 -9.79
C ILE A 171 21.40 -0.76 -10.08
N GLN A 172 21.81 0.37 -10.69
CA GLN A 172 20.89 1.44 -11.08
C GLN A 172 19.81 0.96 -12.04
N GLU A 173 20.17 0.16 -13.06
CA GLU A 173 19.20 -0.47 -13.99
C GLU A 173 18.21 -1.37 -13.25
N GLN A 174 18.68 -2.19 -12.32
CA GLN A 174 17.83 -3.09 -11.52
C GLN A 174 16.89 -2.32 -10.60
N THR A 175 17.39 -1.30 -9.91
CA THR A 175 16.58 -0.43 -9.05
C THR A 175 15.50 0.26 -9.88
N ARG A 176 15.86 0.80 -11.05
CA ARG A 176 14.90 1.43 -11.97
C ARG A 176 13.78 0.47 -12.37
N LYS A 177 14.14 -0.77 -12.76
CA LYS A 177 13.18 -1.81 -13.13
C LYS A 177 12.23 -2.14 -11.97
N LEU A 178 12.76 -2.29 -10.75
CA LEU A 178 11.97 -2.60 -9.56
C LEU A 178 11.00 -1.46 -9.23
N THR A 179 11.44 -0.20 -9.31
CA THR A 179 10.56 0.97 -9.09
C THR A 179 9.41 0.99 -10.08
N LEU A 180 9.64 0.69 -11.36
CA LEU A 180 8.56 0.62 -12.36
C LEU A 180 7.58 -0.53 -12.10
N GLU A 181 8.06 -1.69 -11.65
CA GLU A 181 7.20 -2.80 -11.25
C GLU A 181 6.33 -2.43 -10.04
N GLN A 182 6.89 -1.70 -9.06
CA GLN A 182 6.15 -1.19 -7.90
C GLN A 182 5.11 -0.14 -8.30
N GLU A 183 5.45 0.83 -9.15
CA GLU A 183 4.50 1.82 -9.66
C GLU A 183 3.35 1.14 -10.41
N ARG A 184 3.65 0.15 -11.24
CA ARG A 184 2.63 -0.64 -11.94
C ARG A 184 1.70 -1.39 -10.99
N ALA A 185 2.25 -1.99 -9.93
CA ALA A 185 1.46 -2.70 -8.93
C ALA A 185 0.54 -1.73 -8.16
N MET A 186 1.07 -0.57 -7.77
CA MET A 186 0.31 0.50 -7.11
C MET A 186 -0.85 0.99 -7.97
N LEU A 187 -0.59 1.32 -9.24
CA LEU A 187 -1.62 1.74 -10.20
C LEU A 187 -2.69 0.68 -10.39
N MET A 188 -2.30 -0.59 -10.41
CA MET A 188 -3.27 -1.67 -10.55
C MET A 188 -4.12 -1.87 -9.32
N ASN A 189 -3.56 -1.68 -8.13
CA ASN A 189 -4.34 -1.70 -6.90
C ASN A 189 -5.32 -0.52 -6.84
N LEU A 190 -4.91 0.68 -7.26
CA LEU A 190 -5.80 1.84 -7.35
C LEU A 190 -6.93 1.59 -8.35
N PHE A 191 -6.61 1.09 -9.55
CA PHE A 191 -7.64 0.74 -10.55
C PHE A 191 -8.72 -0.17 -9.96
N MET A 192 -8.32 -1.21 -9.22
CA MET A 192 -9.27 -2.15 -8.58
C MET A 192 -10.12 -1.50 -7.48
N GLN A 193 -9.68 -0.39 -6.89
CA GLN A 193 -10.45 0.35 -5.88
C GLN A 193 -11.49 1.28 -6.51
N PHE A 194 -11.24 1.80 -7.72
CA PHE A 194 -12.14 2.74 -8.39
C PHE A 194 -13.18 2.06 -9.28
N GLN A 195 -12.83 0.97 -9.99
CA GLN A 195 -13.71 0.38 -11.03
C GLN A 195 -15.05 -0.21 -10.57
N ASN A 196 -15.42 -0.06 -9.30
CA ASN A 196 -16.64 -0.63 -8.72
C ASN A 196 -17.43 0.42 -7.89
N GLN A 197 -17.13 1.71 -8.04
CA GLN A 197 -17.81 2.76 -7.27
C GLN A 197 -19.19 3.08 -7.83
N ASP A 198 -19.33 3.09 -9.15
CA ASP A 198 -20.58 3.35 -9.87
C ASP A 198 -21.39 2.08 -10.20
N GLY A 199 -20.78 0.90 -10.05
CA GLY A 199 -21.39 -0.40 -10.34
C GLY A 199 -21.24 -0.88 -11.78
N GLU A 200 -20.54 -0.12 -12.62
CA GLU A 200 -20.13 -0.53 -13.97
C GLU A 200 -18.74 -1.18 -13.94
N LEU A 201 -18.37 -1.90 -15.00
CA LEU A 201 -17.07 -2.57 -15.10
C LEU A 201 -16.11 -1.72 -15.92
N GLY A 202 -15.26 -0.94 -15.26
CA GLY A 202 -14.25 -0.12 -15.91
C GLY A 202 -13.97 1.15 -15.13
N LEU A 203 -13.13 2.04 -15.66
CA LEU A 203 -13.01 3.40 -15.16
C LEU A 203 -13.69 4.37 -16.12
N CYS A 204 -14.66 5.12 -15.65
CA CYS A 204 -15.15 6.29 -16.39
C CYS A 204 -14.12 7.43 -16.35
N ARG A 205 -14.37 8.50 -17.11
CA ARG A 205 -13.42 9.62 -17.25
C ARG A 205 -13.15 10.29 -15.91
N GLU A 206 -14.18 10.54 -15.12
CA GLU A 206 -14.08 11.22 -13.82
C GLU A 206 -13.31 10.37 -12.80
N GLU A 207 -13.53 9.05 -12.81
CA GLU A 207 -12.78 8.11 -11.95
C GLU A 207 -11.32 8.01 -12.36
N PHE A 208 -11.03 8.03 -13.66
CA PHE A 208 -9.66 8.03 -14.16
C PHE A 208 -8.92 9.30 -13.73
N GLU A 209 -9.52 10.49 -13.90
CA GLU A 209 -8.92 11.75 -13.43
C GLU A 209 -8.68 11.74 -11.91
N THR A 210 -9.67 11.25 -11.14
CA THR A 210 -9.53 11.10 -9.69
C THR A 210 -8.38 10.15 -9.33
N LEU A 211 -8.23 9.04 -10.07
CA LEU A 211 -7.12 8.11 -9.88
C LEU A 211 -5.77 8.79 -10.12
N ILE A 212 -5.65 9.62 -11.16
CA ILE A 212 -4.41 10.37 -11.46
C ILE A 212 -4.12 11.41 -10.37
N ASP A 213 -5.14 12.11 -9.87
CA ASP A 213 -5.01 13.13 -8.82
C ASP A 213 -4.53 12.57 -7.48
N MET A 214 -4.79 11.29 -7.20
CA MET A 214 -4.32 10.63 -6.00
C MET A 214 -2.89 10.08 -6.10
N LEU A 215 -2.27 10.13 -7.28
CA LEU A 215 -0.89 9.69 -7.43
C LEU A 215 0.07 10.73 -6.82
N PRO A 216 1.26 10.29 -6.35
CA PRO A 216 2.31 11.21 -5.97
C PRO A 216 2.62 12.20 -7.10
N GLU A 217 2.89 13.47 -6.75
CA GLU A 217 3.04 14.58 -7.70
C GLU A 217 3.99 14.26 -8.86
N GLY A 218 5.12 13.59 -8.59
CA GLY A 218 6.07 13.18 -9.62
C GLY A 218 5.49 12.16 -10.62
N SER A 219 4.71 11.18 -10.15
CA SER A 219 4.06 10.18 -11.01
C SER A 219 2.88 10.80 -11.77
N ALA A 220 2.07 11.63 -11.10
CA ALA A 220 0.97 12.35 -11.71
C ALA A 220 1.46 13.29 -12.82
N ALA A 221 2.52 14.06 -12.57
CA ALA A 221 3.13 14.94 -13.56
C ALA A 221 3.62 14.17 -14.79
N ARG A 222 4.31 13.03 -14.60
CA ARG A 222 4.75 12.17 -15.70
C ARG A 222 3.58 11.66 -16.54
N MET A 223 2.53 11.17 -15.89
CA MET A 223 1.33 10.68 -16.59
C MET A 223 0.64 11.77 -17.39
N ARG A 224 0.45 12.96 -16.79
CA ARG A 224 -0.11 14.13 -17.48
C ARG A 224 0.79 14.67 -18.59
N SER A 225 2.10 14.41 -18.55
CA SER A 225 3.03 14.89 -19.58
C SER A 225 3.12 13.97 -20.80
N GLY A 226 3.10 12.64 -20.61
CA GLY A 226 3.40 11.67 -21.67
C GLY A 226 2.18 11.08 -22.39
N LEU A 227 1.05 10.89 -21.71
CA LEU A 227 -0.17 10.28 -22.25
C LEU A 227 -1.36 11.05 -21.70
N ARG A 228 -1.62 12.20 -22.32
CA ARG A 228 -2.44 13.29 -21.78
C ARG A 228 -3.91 13.00 -21.58
N ASP A 229 -4.45 11.99 -22.22
CA ASP A 229 -5.89 11.95 -22.47
C ASP A 229 -6.44 10.56 -22.17
N PHE A 230 -7.59 10.52 -21.48
CA PHE A 230 -8.42 9.34 -21.25
C PHE A 230 -8.60 8.53 -22.55
N GLU A 231 -8.74 9.24 -23.66
CA GLU A 231 -8.85 8.76 -25.04
C GLU A 231 -7.66 7.92 -25.51
N SER A 232 -6.49 8.09 -24.89
CA SER A 232 -5.31 7.25 -25.18
C SER A 232 -5.31 5.93 -24.41
N ALA A 233 -6.05 5.88 -23.31
CA ALA A 233 -6.23 4.70 -22.47
C ALA A 233 -7.46 3.89 -22.89
N ASP A 234 -8.52 4.55 -23.35
CA ASP A 234 -9.74 3.96 -23.93
C ASP A 234 -9.48 3.57 -25.40
N MET A 235 -9.05 2.32 -25.63
CA MET A 235 -8.64 1.86 -26.96
C MET A 235 -9.84 1.44 -27.82
N ASP A 236 -10.94 1.04 -27.20
CA ASP A 236 -12.16 0.63 -27.89
C ASP A 236 -13.18 1.77 -28.10
N GLY A 237 -12.99 2.91 -27.42
CA GLY A 237 -13.84 4.09 -27.53
C GLY A 237 -15.18 3.92 -26.81
N GLY A 238 -15.26 2.98 -25.86
CA GLY A 238 -16.47 2.67 -25.11
C GLY A 238 -16.84 3.72 -24.06
N GLY A 239 -15.96 4.70 -23.79
CA GLY A 239 -16.15 5.69 -22.75
C GLY A 239 -15.84 5.17 -21.34
N THR A 240 -15.36 3.93 -21.23
CA THR A 240 -14.93 3.28 -19.99
C THR A 240 -13.65 2.51 -20.24
N ILE A 241 -12.62 2.68 -19.42
CA ILE A 241 -11.35 1.97 -19.60
C ILE A 241 -11.43 0.60 -18.92
N SER A 242 -11.35 -0.47 -19.72
CA SER A 242 -11.30 -1.83 -19.18
C SER A 242 -9.94 -2.14 -18.54
N ILE A 243 -9.89 -3.16 -17.66
CA ILE A 243 -8.64 -3.59 -17.01
C ILE A 243 -7.54 -4.00 -18.01
N LYS A 244 -7.93 -4.51 -19.18
CA LYS A 244 -6.98 -4.93 -20.22
C LYS A 244 -6.32 -3.72 -20.86
N GLU A 245 -7.12 -2.71 -21.16
CA GLU A 245 -6.66 -1.44 -21.74
C GLU A 245 -5.82 -0.67 -20.74
N PHE A 246 -6.28 -0.54 -19.50
CA PHE A 246 -5.50 0.10 -18.43
C PHE A 246 -4.15 -0.58 -18.23
N ARG A 247 -4.10 -1.92 -18.23
CA ARG A 247 -2.82 -2.66 -18.13
C ARG A 247 -1.90 -2.39 -19.33
N HIS A 248 -2.46 -2.27 -20.53
CA HIS A 248 -1.69 -1.95 -21.73
C HIS A 248 -1.14 -0.52 -21.64
N TRP A 249 -2.00 0.43 -21.23
CA TRP A 249 -1.67 1.82 -21.01
C TRP A 249 -0.56 2.00 -19.96
N VAL A 250 -0.69 1.39 -18.77
CA VAL A 250 0.36 1.44 -17.73
C VAL A 250 1.70 0.89 -18.24
N ARG A 251 1.69 -0.18 -19.05
CA ARG A 251 2.92 -0.72 -19.65
C ARG A 251 3.52 0.27 -20.65
N LYS A 252 2.68 0.94 -21.45
CA LYS A 252 3.12 1.95 -22.41
C LYS A 252 3.74 3.17 -21.71
N VAL A 253 3.09 3.69 -20.66
CA VAL A 253 3.62 4.77 -19.82
C VAL A 253 4.97 4.37 -19.20
N ALA A 254 5.05 3.16 -18.62
CA ALA A 254 6.29 2.68 -17.99
C ALA A 254 7.45 2.56 -18.99
N ASN A 255 7.18 2.16 -20.23
CA ASN A 255 8.19 2.09 -21.28
C ASN A 255 8.66 3.49 -21.72
N MET A 256 7.75 4.46 -21.84
CA MET A 256 8.12 5.86 -22.14
C MET A 256 9.03 6.45 -21.06
N CYS A 257 8.74 6.17 -19.79
CA CYS A 257 9.61 6.58 -18.69
C CYS A 257 11.01 5.95 -18.77
N LEU A 258 11.15 4.73 -19.28
CA LEU A 258 12.46 4.10 -19.51
C LEU A 258 13.22 4.81 -20.63
N ASP A 259 12.53 5.12 -21.73
CA ASP A 259 13.12 5.73 -22.91
C ASP A 259 13.58 7.18 -22.66
N GLU A 260 12.81 7.98 -21.90
CA GLU A 260 13.21 9.35 -21.52
C GLU A 260 14.47 9.38 -20.66
N LEU A 261 14.62 8.41 -19.77
CA LEU A 261 15.78 8.29 -18.90
C LEU A 261 17.02 7.82 -19.66
N ASP A 262 16.87 6.90 -20.63
CA ASP A 262 17.98 6.44 -21.46
C ASP A 262 18.39 7.50 -22.50
N GLY A 263 17.44 8.29 -23.00
CA GLY A 263 17.69 9.41 -23.91
C GLY A 263 18.43 10.59 -23.27
N GLY A 264 18.23 10.83 -21.97
CA GLY A 264 18.90 11.92 -21.23
C GLY A 264 20.38 11.66 -20.93
N ALA A 265 20.84 10.40 -20.96
CA ALA A 265 22.24 10.05 -20.70
C ALA A 265 23.18 10.30 -21.91
N GLY A 266 22.63 10.60 -23.09
CA GLY A 266 23.40 10.79 -24.32
C GLY A 266 24.22 12.08 -24.40
N ASP A 267 23.89 13.12 -23.63
CA ASP A 267 24.51 14.44 -23.74
C ASP A 267 25.42 14.85 -22.57
N VAL A 268 25.49 14.05 -21.48
CA VAL A 268 26.25 14.44 -20.28
C VAL A 268 27.70 13.94 -20.28
N GLU A 269 28.09 12.99 -21.12
CA GLU A 269 29.48 12.51 -21.10
C GLU A 269 29.98 12.12 -22.50
N LYS A 270 30.26 13.14 -23.34
CA LYS A 270 31.42 13.00 -24.22
C LYS A 270 32.61 12.83 -23.27
N PRO A 271 33.30 11.68 -23.24
CA PRO A 271 34.49 11.54 -22.44
C PRO A 271 35.39 12.71 -22.81
N LEU A 272 35.77 13.50 -21.79
CA LEU A 272 36.81 14.52 -21.93
C LEU A 272 37.88 13.91 -22.81
N LYS A 273 38.03 14.46 -24.03
CA LYS A 273 39.07 14.01 -24.97
C LYS A 273 40.33 13.86 -24.13
N PRO A 274 40.96 12.67 -24.11
CA PRO A 274 42.16 12.48 -23.30
C PRO A 274 43.07 13.65 -23.63
N LEU A 275 43.41 14.42 -22.59
CA LEU A 275 44.29 15.55 -22.72
C LEU A 275 45.56 14.96 -23.36
N ARG A 276 45.73 15.16 -24.66
CA ARG A 276 47.00 14.90 -25.34
C ARG A 276 47.95 15.90 -24.70
N LEU A 277 48.62 15.46 -23.65
CA LEU A 277 49.90 16.04 -23.26
C LEU A 277 50.80 15.74 -24.45
N ASP A 278 50.80 16.62 -25.44
CA ASP A 278 51.89 16.77 -26.39
C ASP A 278 53.10 17.20 -25.56
N MET A 279 53.74 16.23 -24.91
CA MET A 279 55.12 16.35 -24.45
C MET A 279 56.00 16.25 -25.70
N ASP A 280 55.91 17.28 -26.53
CA ASP A 280 56.81 17.46 -27.65
C ASP A 280 58.08 18.12 -27.12
N SER A 281 59.00 17.25 -26.70
CA SER A 281 60.42 17.30 -27.03
C SER A 281 61.04 18.68 -27.36
N ARG A 282 61.14 19.59 -26.37
CA ARG A 282 62.20 20.62 -26.34
C ARG A 282 62.66 20.89 -24.92
N VAL A 283 63.75 20.21 -24.53
CA VAL A 283 65.04 20.72 -24.01
C VAL A 283 65.79 19.52 -23.42
#